data_AF-A0A2V1BH27-F1
#
_entry.id   AF-A0A2V1BH27-F1
#
_cell.length_a   1.000
_cell.length_b   1.000
_cell.length_c   1.000
_cell.angle_alpha   90.00
_cell.angle_beta   90.00
_cell.angle_gamma   90.00
#
_symmetry.space_group_name_H-M   'P 1'
#
loop_
_entity.id
_entity.type
_entity.pdbx_description
1 polymer ?
#
loop_
_entity_poly.entity_id
_entity_poly.type
_entity_poly.pdbx_seq_one_letter_code
_entity_poly.pdbx_strand_id
1 'polypeptide(L)' 'MALLLDRRGDQITITEEVAKAAAEIFLNGREMMALFFDRRGDEIIITEDVVKAAVGNDKEVVALLLDRRRD' A
#
# COMPACT_ATOMS: atom_id res chain seq x y z
N MET A 1 -1.92 -11.84 -3.46
CA MET A 1 -0.82 -10.95 -3.91
C MET A 1 0.55 -11.42 -3.42
N ALA A 2 0.68 -11.93 -2.19
CA ALA A 2 1.94 -12.40 -1.63
C ALA A 2 2.73 -13.35 -2.56
N LEU A 3 2.17 -14.50 -2.94
CA LEU A 3 2.87 -15.46 -3.81
C LEU A 3 3.39 -14.86 -5.13
N LEU A 4 2.70 -13.86 -5.69
CA LEU A 4 3.13 -13.18 -6.91
C LEU A 4 4.34 -12.29 -6.66
N LEU A 5 4.33 -11.53 -5.58
CA LEU A 5 5.48 -10.70 -5.18
C LEU A 5 6.69 -11.54 -4.81
N ASP A 6 6.51 -12.70 -4.18
CA ASP A 6 7.63 -13.60 -3.83
C ASP A 6 8.27 -14.24 -5.05
N ARG A 7 7.46 -14.63 -6.04
CA ARG A 7 7.96 -15.37 -7.21
C ARG A 7 8.34 -14.49 -8.39
N ARG A 8 7.78 -13.28 -8.45
CA ARG A 8 7.88 -12.36 -9.61
C ARG A 8 7.99 -10.90 -9.17
N GLY A 9 8.48 -10.62 -7.97
CA GLY A 9 8.65 -9.26 -7.44
C GLY A 9 9.31 -8.35 -8.46
N ASP A 10 10.48 -8.72 -8.95
CA ASP A 10 11.25 -7.94 -9.93
C ASP A 10 10.52 -7.67 -11.26
N GLN A 11 9.43 -8.39 -11.55
CA GLN A 11 8.60 -8.22 -12.76
C GLN A 11 7.33 -7.38 -12.51
N ILE A 12 7.03 -7.07 -11.25
CA ILE A 12 5.82 -6.37 -10.82
C ILE A 12 6.26 -5.03 -10.24
N THR A 13 5.81 -3.91 -10.79
CA THR A 13 6.06 -2.60 -10.16
C THR A 13 4.83 -2.18 -9.35
N ILE A 14 5.04 -1.73 -8.11
CA ILE A 14 3.94 -1.14 -7.33
C ILE A 14 3.81 0.33 -7.75
N THR A 15 2.87 0.61 -8.66
CA THR A 15 2.58 1.98 -9.09
C THR A 15 1.72 2.70 -8.07
N GLU A 16 1.65 4.03 -8.18
CA GLU A 16 0.76 4.85 -7.36
C GLU A 16 -0.69 4.36 -7.45
N GLU A 17 -1.19 4.05 -8.65
CA GLU A 17 -2.55 3.52 -8.84
C GLU A 17 -2.77 2.18 -8.11
N VAL A 18 -1.77 1.30 -8.07
CA VAL A 18 -1.86 0.04 -7.32
C VAL A 18 -1.87 0.30 -5.82
N ALA A 19 -1.04 1.24 -5.33
CA ALA A 19 -1.04 1.63 -3.93
C ALA A 19 -2.36 2.30 -3.52
N LYS A 20 -2.92 3.15 -4.38
CA LYS A 20 -4.20 3.84 -4.18
C LYS A 20 -5.35 2.84 -4.14
N ALA A 21 -5.40 1.90 -5.09
CA ALA A 21 -6.37 0.81 -5.08
C ALA A 21 -6.26 -0.05 -3.82
N ALA A 22 -5.05 -0.39 -3.35
CA ALA A 22 -4.87 -1.13 -2.11
C ALA A 22 -5.37 -0.34 -0.88
N ALA A 23 -5.14 0.97 -0.85
CA ALA A 23 -5.62 1.85 0.20
C ALA A 23 -7.15 2.02 0.21
N GLU A 24 -7.82 1.87 -0.93
CA GLU A 24 -9.29 1.93 -1.05
C GLU A 24 -10.01 0.65 -0.59
N ILE A 25 -9.32 -0.48 -0.49
CA ILE A 25 -9.96 -1.77 -0.19
C ILE A 25 -10.40 -1.84 1.28
N PHE A 26 -11.71 -1.97 1.49
CA PHE A 26 -12.35 -1.92 2.81
C PHE A 26 -12.05 -3.09 3.75
N LEU A 27 -11.87 -4.31 3.22
CA LEU A 27 -11.74 -5.52 4.05
C LEU A 27 -10.29 -5.92 4.31
N ASN A 28 -9.42 -5.74 3.31
CA ASN A 28 -8.02 -6.21 3.36
C ASN A 28 -7.02 -5.12 2.94
N GLY A 29 -7.43 -3.85 2.90
CA GLY A 29 -6.57 -2.76 2.44
C GLY A 29 -5.34 -2.61 3.33
N ARG A 30 -5.51 -2.79 4.64
CA ARG A 30 -4.41 -2.77 5.59
C ARG A 30 -3.41 -3.90 5.35
N GLU A 31 -3.85 -5.16 5.25
CA GLU A 31 -2.91 -6.26 4.99
C GLU A 31 -2.24 -6.12 3.62
N MET A 32 -2.95 -5.61 2.62
CA MET A 32 -2.37 -5.39 1.29
C MET A 32 -1.31 -4.29 1.32
N MET A 33 -1.60 -3.15 1.98
CA MET A 33 -0.63 -2.07 2.15
C MET A 33 0.58 -2.50 2.98
N ALA A 34 0.36 -3.25 4.07
CA ALA A 34 1.45 -3.81 4.88
C ALA A 34 2.33 -4.77 4.06
N LEU A 35 1.72 -5.65 3.27
CA LEU A 35 2.44 -6.57 2.38
C LEU A 35 3.27 -5.82 1.32
N PHE A 36 2.72 -4.74 0.77
CA PHE A 36 3.43 -3.91 -0.19
C PHE A 36 4.62 -3.21 0.46
N PHE A 37 4.47 -2.64 1.66
CA PHE A 37 5.59 -2.02 2.37
C PHE A 37 6.68 -3.02 2.77
N ASP A 38 6.31 -4.21 3.25
CA ASP A 38 7.26 -5.25 3.65
C ASP A 38 8.15 -5.72 2.48
N ARG A 39 7.55 -5.85 1.30
CA ARG A 39 8.24 -6.47 0.16
C ARG A 39 8.79 -5.49 -0.84
N ARG A 40 8.16 -4.32 -0.97
CA ARG A 40 8.40 -3.30 -2.01
C ARG A 40 8.28 -1.88 -1.46
N GLY A 41 8.56 -1.69 -0.18
CA GLY A 41 8.43 -0.39 0.48
C GLY A 41 9.15 0.74 -0.25
N ASP A 42 10.31 0.46 -0.84
CA ASP A 42 11.13 1.45 -1.55
C ASP A 42 10.48 1.96 -2.85
N GLU A 43 9.48 1.25 -3.38
CA GLU A 43 8.76 1.65 -4.59
C GLU A 43 7.51 2.49 -4.28
N ILE A 44 7.05 2.46 -3.03
CA ILE A 44 5.77 3.06 -2.67
C ILE A 44 5.97 4.50 -2.27
N ILE A 45 5.61 5.40 -3.18
CA ILE A 45 5.54 6.82 -2.90
C ILE A 45 4.18 7.11 -2.25
N ILE A 46 4.20 7.50 -0.98
CA ILE A 46 2.99 7.90 -0.25
C ILE A 46 2.62 9.33 -0.64
N THR A 47 1.75 9.46 -1.64
CA THR A 47 1.21 10.75 -2.08
C THR A 47 -0.02 11.14 -1.25
N GLU A 48 -0.42 12.41 -1.34
CA GLU A 48 -1.66 12.89 -0.73
C GLU A 48 -2.88 12.11 -1.24
N ASP A 49 -2.84 11.70 -2.50
CA ASP A 49 -3.89 10.95 -3.17
C ASP A 49 -4.05 9.54 -2.63
N VAL A 50 -2.94 8.84 -2.34
CA VAL A 50 -2.95 7.53 -1.66
C VAL A 50 -3.51 7.66 -0.24
N VAL A 51 -3.18 8.74 0.47
CA VAL A 51 -3.73 8.99 1.81
C VAL A 51 -5.24 9.28 1.75
N LYS A 52 -5.69 10.11 0.80
CA LYS A 52 -7.12 10.40 0.61
C LYS A 52 -7.94 9.14 0.30
N ALA A 53 -7.39 8.24 -0.51
CA ALA A 53 -7.98 6.93 -0.80
C ALA A 53 -8.22 6.09 0.47
N ALA A 54 -7.32 6.16 1.46
CA ALA A 54 -7.46 5.44 2.73
C ALA A 54 -8.48 6.10 3.69
N VAL A 55 -8.56 7.44 3.72
CA VAL A 55 -9.33 8.21 4.72
C VAL A 55 -10.82 7.87 4.74
N GLY A 56 -11.40 7.54 3.59
CA GLY A 56 -12.82 7.19 3.50
C GLY A 56 -13.15 5.75 3.94
N ASN A 57 -12.14 4.88 4.05
CA ASN A 57 -12.35 3.45 4.12
C ASN A 57 -11.90 2.84 5.44
N ASP A 58 -10.67 3.16 5.89
CA ASP A 58 -10.10 2.50 7.06
C ASP A 58 -9.07 3.38 7.79
N LYS A 59 -9.34 3.62 9.09
CA LYS A 59 -8.44 4.39 9.97
C LYS A 59 -7.11 3.69 10.18
N GLU A 60 -7.07 2.35 10.13
CA GLU A 60 -5.83 1.60 10.30
C GLU A 60 -4.92 1.73 9.08
N VAL A 61 -5.49 1.80 7.87
CA VAL A 61 -4.71 2.08 6.64
C VAL A 61 -4.11 3.48 6.70
N VAL A 62 -4.88 4.48 7.12
CA VAL A 62 -4.37 5.86 7.29
C VAL A 62 -3.23 5.90 8.31
N ALA A 63 -3.37 5.22 9.45
CA ALA A 63 -2.31 5.15 10.45
C ALA A 63 -1.04 4.52 9.87
N LEU A 64 -1.17 3.38 9.19
CA LEU A 64 -0.06 2.67 8.56
C LEU A 64 0.67 3.53 7.50
N LEU A 65 -0.07 4.28 6.67
CA LEU A 65 0.50 5.21 5.69
C LEU A 65 1.25 6.37 6.36
N LEU A 66 0.71 6.92 7.45
CA LEU A 66 1.34 8.05 8.15
C LEU A 66 2.58 7.64 8.94
N ASP A 67 2.59 6.44 9.51
CA ASP A 67 3.77 5.88 10.19
C ASP A 67 4.90 5.70 9.18
N ARG A 68 4.61 5.10 8.01
CA ARG A 68 5.62 4.86 7.00
C ARG A 68 6.15 6.13 6.31
N ARG A 69 5.36 7.20 6.26
CA ARG A 69 5.81 8.52 5.73
C ARG A 69 6.82 9.22 6.64
N ARG A 70 6.95 8.80 7.91
CA ARG A 70 7.86 9.40 8.89
C ARG A 70 9.25 8.74 8.91
N ASP A 71 9.39 7.57 8.28
CA ASP A 71 10.66 6.85 8.08
C ASP A 71 11.44 7.40 6.89
#